data_AF-A0A2M8GCS2-F1
#
_entry.id   AF-A0A2M8GCS2-F1
#
_cell.length_a   1.000
_cell.length_b   1.000
_cell.length_c   1.000
_cell.angle_alpha   90.00
_cell.angle_beta   90.00
_cell.angle_gamma   90.00
#
_symmetry.space_group_name_H-M   'P 1'
#
loop_
_entity.id
_entity.type
_entity.pdbx_description
1 polymer ?
#
loop_
_entity_poly.entity_id
_entity_poly.type
_entity_poly.pdbx_seq_one_letter_code
_entity_poly.pdbx_strand_id
1 'polypeptide(L)' 'MANQIGKRYLCKKCGTEFIVTRGGDGTLSCCGQPMELKTTEAKGSR' A
#
# COMPACT_ATOMS: atom_id res chain seq x y z
N MET A 1 3.54 9.55 -4.06
CA MET A 1 3.95 9.01 -2.74
C MET A 1 4.62 7.67 -2.98
N ALA A 2 5.82 7.47 -2.41
CA ALA A 2 6.54 6.21 -2.54
C ALA A 2 5.76 5.05 -1.92
N ASN A 3 5.79 3.90 -2.57
CA ASN A 3 5.22 2.68 -2.04
C ASN A 3 6.18 2.05 -1.01
N GLN A 4 5.64 1.50 0.07
CA GLN A 4 6.44 1.07 1.22
C GLN A 4 6.46 -0.45 1.34
N ILE A 5 7.66 -1.04 1.29
CA ILE A 5 7.88 -2.49 1.42
C ILE A 5 7.23 -3.02 2.69
N GLY A 6 6.58 -4.17 2.59
CA GLY A 6 5.90 -4.86 3.68
C GLY A 6 4.56 -4.25 4.06
N LYS A 7 4.17 -3.11 3.49
CA LYS A 7 2.88 -2.49 3.78
C LYS A 7 1.78 -2.99 2.84
N ARG A 8 0.56 -3.03 3.38
CA ARG A 8 -0.66 -3.39 2.65
C ARG A 8 -1.34 -2.14 2.13
N TYR A 9 -1.85 -2.22 0.90
CA TYR A 9 -2.65 -1.19 0.26
C TYR A 9 -4.00 -1.79 -0.11
N LEU A 10 -5.07 -1.02 0.13
CA LEU A 10 -6.45 -1.41 -0.13
C LEU A 10 -7.03 -0.50 -1.23
N CYS A 11 -7.68 -1.12 -2.21
CA CYS A 11 -8.53 -0.38 -3.13
C CYS A 11 -9.95 -0.28 -2.57
N LYS A 12 -10.43 0.94 -2.29
CA LYS A 12 -11.80 1.19 -1.81
C LYS A 12 -12.90 0.91 -2.84
N LYS A 13 -12.55 0.78 -4.13
CA LYS A 13 -13.53 0.58 -5.22
C LYS A 13 -13.84 -0.90 -5.47
N CYS A 14 -12.81 -1.74 -5.56
CA CYS A 14 -12.96 -3.17 -5.83
C CYS A 14 -12.70 -4.06 -4.59
N GLY A 15 -12.24 -3.49 -3.48
CA GLY A 15 -11.92 -4.25 -2.25
C GLY A 15 -10.63 -5.06 -2.31
N THR A 16 -9.81 -4.90 -3.37
CA THR A 16 -8.57 -5.67 -3.52
C THR A 16 -7.46 -5.17 -2.58
N GLU A 17 -6.67 -6.11 -2.07
CA GLU A 17 -5.52 -5.85 -1.19
C GLU A 17 -4.21 -6.22 -1.86
N PHE A 18 -3.21 -5.36 -1.75
CA PHE A 18 -1.87 -5.56 -2.30
C PHE A 18 -0.82 -5.42 -1.20
N ILE A 19 0.21 -6.26 -1.22
CA ILE A 19 1.39 -6.13 -0.35
C ILE A 19 2.56 -5.70 -1.21
N VAL A 20 3.24 -4.63 -0.83
CA VAL A 20 4.46 -4.20 -1.52
C VAL A 20 5.61 -5.11 -1.12
N THR A 21 6.13 -5.91 -2.04
CA THR A 21 7.31 -6.77 -1.80
C THR A 21 8.63 -6.07 -2.14
N ARG A 22 8.57 -5.01 -2.96
CA ARG A 22 9.70 -4.14 -3.34
C ARG A 22 9.24 -2.70 -3.46
N GLY A 23 10.00 -1.80 -2.85
CA GLY A 23 9.68 -0.38 -2.73
C GLY A 23 10.17 0.40 -3.94
N GLY A 24 9.57 1.56 -4.15
CA GLY A 24 9.87 2.49 -5.23
C GLY A 24 9.08 3.78 -5.06
N ASP A 25 9.48 4.81 -5.81
CA ASP A 25 8.95 6.17 -5.63
C ASP A 25 7.58 6.41 -6.28
N GLY A 26 7.03 5.37 -6.93
CA GLY A 26 5.73 5.40 -7.60
C GLY A 26 4.54 5.27 -6.65
N THR A 27 3.42 5.88 -7.04
CA THR A 27 2.14 5.76 -6.31
C THR A 27 1.36 4.56 -6.84
N LEU A 28 0.83 3.70 -5.96
CA LEU A 28 -0.03 2.59 -6.37
C LEU A 28 -1.40 3.11 -6.79
N SER A 29 -1.85 2.73 -7.99
CA SER A 29 -3.18 3.04 -8.50
C SER A 29 -3.94 1.77 -8.86
N CYS A 30 -5.21 1.73 -8.48
CA CYS A 30 -6.11 0.63 -8.81
C CYS A 30 -7.48 1.23 -9.18
N CYS A 31 -8.05 0.75 -10.28
CA CYS A 31 -9.32 1.24 -10.84
C CYS A 31 -9.38 2.76 -11.12
N GLY A 32 -8.24 3.38 -11.47
CA GLY A 32 -8.14 4.80 -11.78
C GLY A 32 -8.02 5.72 -10.57
N GLN A 33 -7.83 5.17 -9.36
CA GLN A 33 -7.67 5.94 -8.13
C GLN A 33 -6.40 5.51 -7.38
N PRO A 34 -5.75 6.42 -6.64
CA PRO A 34 -4.66 6.06 -5.76
C PRO A 34 -5.15 5.11 -4.66
N MET A 35 -4.35 4.09 -4.36
CA MET A 35 -4.66 3.11 -3.32
C MET A 35 -4.41 3.68 -1.92
N GLU A 36 -5.19 3.22 -0.95
CA GLU A 36 -5.07 3.66 0.44
C GLU A 36 -4.18 2.70 1.23
N LEU A 37 -3.25 3.26 2.02
CA LEU A 37 -2.39 2.46 2.88
C LEU A 37 -3.23 1.85 4.01
N LYS A 38 -3.35 0.52 4.04
CA LYS A 38 -3.94 -0.20 5.16
C LYS A 38 -2.91 -0.23 6.28
N THR A 39 -3.04 0.69 7.24
CA THR A 39 -2.18 0.78 8.42
C THR A 39 -2.37 -0.45 9.31
N THR A 40 -1.60 -1.50 9.03
CA THR A 40 -1.21 -2.46 10.06
C THR A 40 0.02 -1.88 10.72
N GLU A 41 -0.13 -1.31 11.91
CA GLU A 41 0.98 -0.77 12.71
C GLU A 41 1.97 -1.89 13.07
N ALA A 42 2.92 -2.20 12.18
CA ALA A 42 4.15 -2.88 12.56
C ALA A 42 5.13 -1.82 13.08
N LYS A 43 4.84 -1.27 14.27
CA LYS A 43 5.85 -0.61 15.11
C LYS A 43 6.81 -1.69 15.60
N GLY A 44 7.81 -2.00 14.77
CA GLY A 44 8.92 -2.89 15.08
C GLY A 44 10.23 -2.12 15.12
N SER A 45 10.31 -1.05 15.91
CA SER A 45 11.58 -0.44 16.31
C SER A 45 11.90 -0.93 17.73
N ARG A 46 12.64 -2.03 17.81
CA ARG A 46 13.52 -2.30 18.96
C ARG A 46 14.75 -1.41 18.82
#